data_AF-E0RQC4-F1
#
_entry.id   AF-E0RQC4-F1
#
_cell.length_a   1.000
_cell.length_b   1.000
_cell.length_c   1.000
_cell.angle_alpha   90.00
_cell.angle_beta   90.00
_cell.angle_gamma   90.00
#
_symmetry.space_group_name_H-M   'P 1'
#
loop_
_entity.id
_entity.type
_entity.pdbx_description
1 polymer ?
#
loop_
_entity_poly.entity_id
_entity_poly.type
_entity_poly.pdbx_seq_one_letter_code
_entity_poly.pdbx_strand_id
1 'polypeptide(L)' 'MHTEFFRVKGAHPVYAEIVRDAGDSLLMRILKYLEGDVYEEESWISRDLFEACMRTGYLSPAERPEIERLRA' A
#
# COMPACT_ATOMS: atom_id res chain seq x y z
N MET A 1 16.45 -3.57 -4.25
CA MET A 1 15.03 -3.74 -4.64
C MET A 1 14.39 -2.37 -4.56
N HIS A 2 13.83 -1.86 -5.65
CA HIS A 2 12.99 -0.67 -5.59
C HIS A 2 11.67 -1.10 -4.98
N THR A 3 11.38 -0.65 -3.76
CA THR A 3 10.07 -0.87 -3.14
C THR A 3 9.09 0.10 -3.78
N GLU A 4 8.09 -0.43 -4.48
CA GLU A 4 7.02 0.38 -5.06
C GLU A 4 5.94 0.64 -4.01
N PHE A 5 5.65 1.93 -3.79
CA PHE A 5 4.55 2.35 -2.94
C PHE A 5 3.34 2.71 -3.80
N PHE A 6 2.17 2.45 -3.25
CA PHE A 6 0.88 2.74 -3.86
C PHE A 6 0.05 3.57 -2.91
N ARG A 7 -0.47 4.71 -3.35
CA ARG A 7 -1.50 5.43 -2.62
C ARG A 7 -2.84 4.71 -2.80
N VAL A 8 -3.52 4.44 -1.71
CA VAL A 8 -4.89 3.91 -1.70
C VAL A 8 -5.88 5.08 -1.72
N LYS A 9 -6.87 5.02 -2.61
CA LYS A 9 -7.94 6.03 -2.68
C LYS A 9 -8.80 5.98 -1.40
N GLY A 10 -8.92 7.11 -0.70
CA GLY A 10 -9.70 7.21 0.53
C GLY A 10 -9.63 8.60 1.18
N ALA A 11 -10.36 8.78 2.29
CA ALA A 11 -10.41 10.04 3.04
C ALA A 11 -9.14 10.31 3.88
N HIS A 12 -8.44 9.26 4.28
CA HIS A 12 -7.19 9.35 5.06
C HIS A 12 -5.98 9.01 4.17
N PRO A 13 -4.77 9.50 4.51
CA PRO A 13 -3.55 9.06 3.87
C PRO A 13 -3.34 7.56 4.16
N VAL A 14 -3.60 6.74 3.15
CA VAL A 14 -3.37 5.30 3.19
C VAL A 14 -2.44 4.93 2.05
N TYR A 15 -1.38 4.21 2.38
CA TYR A 15 -0.39 3.72 1.44
C TYR A 15 -0.28 2.21 1.54
N ALA A 16 0.15 1.57 0.47
CA ALA A 16 0.43 0.15 0.44
C ALA A 16 1.77 -0.10 -0.25
N GLU A 17 2.48 -1.14 0.16
CA GLU A 17 3.69 -1.63 -0.49
C GLU A 17 3.59 -3.14 -0.71
N ILE A 18 4.17 -3.62 -1.81
CA ILE A 18 4.28 -5.06 -2.06
C ILE A 18 5.46 -5.58 -1.23
N VAL A 19 5.18 -6.41 -0.23
CA VAL A 19 6.19 -7.03 0.63
C VAL A 19 6.66 -8.37 0.04
N ARG A 20 5.74 -9.12 -0.57
CA ARG A 20 6.05 -10.42 -1.18
C ARG A 20 5.17 -10.68 -2.39
N ASP A 21 5.78 -11.21 -3.45
CA ASP A 21 5.10 -11.80 -4.59
C ASP A 21 5.03 -13.33 -4.41
N ALA A 22 3.83 -13.90 -4.46
CA ALA A 22 3.58 -15.34 -4.34
C ALA A 22 2.91 -15.92 -5.61
N GLY A 23 3.17 -15.33 -6.78
CA GLY A 23 2.57 -15.76 -8.04
C GLY A 23 1.16 -15.20 -8.20
N ASP A 24 0.16 -15.91 -7.70
CA ASP A 24 -1.27 -15.55 -7.88
C ASP A 24 -1.76 -14.53 -6.84
N SER A 25 -0.95 -14.27 -5.83
CA SER A 25 -1.26 -13.33 -4.75
C SER A 25 -0.05 -12.50 -4.36
N LEU A 26 -0.33 -11.31 -3.83
CA LEU A 26 0.65 -10.38 -3.31
C LEU A 26 0.39 -10.19 -1.82
N LEU A 27 1.44 -10.24 -1.00
CA LEU A 27 1.38 -9.76 0.37
C LEU A 27 1.62 -8.26 0.33
N MET A 28 0.60 -7.51 0.70
CA MET A 28 0.66 -6.06 0.79
C MET A 28 0.83 -5.67 2.26
N ARG A 29 1.75 -4.76 2.55
CA ARG A 29 1.71 -4.00 3.80
C ARG A 29 0.96 -2.71 3.55
N ILE A 30 0.00 -2.40 4.41
CA ILE A 30 -0.84 -1.21 4.34
C ILE A 30 -0.48 -0.32 5.53
N LEU A 31 -0.16 0.93 5.23
CA LEU A 31 0.21 2.00 6.16
C LEU A 31 -0.94 3.01 6.20
N LYS A 32 -1.55 3.22 7.37
CA LYS A 32 -2.66 4.16 7.57
C LYS A 32 -2.24 5.24 8.55
N TYR A 33 -2.45 6.51 8.18
CA TYR A 33 -2.32 7.62 9.12
C TYR A 33 -3.68 7.99 9.71
N LEU A 34 -3.82 7.84 11.02
CA LEU A 34 -5.05 8.16 11.74
C LEU A 34 -4.69 8.95 13.00
N GLU A 35 -5.21 10.17 13.12
CA GLU A 35 -5.16 11.00 14.33
C GLU A 35 -3.77 11.26 14.94
N GLY A 36 -2.69 11.18 14.14
CA GLY A 36 -1.33 11.34 14.66
C GLY A 36 -0.54 10.04 14.72
N ASP A 37 -1.23 8.91 14.67
CA ASP A 37 -0.66 7.58 14.77
C ASP A 37 -0.52 6.89 13.41
N VAL A 38 0.46 6.00 13.32
CA VAL A 38 0.72 5.15 12.15
C VAL A 38 0.28 3.73 12.48
N TYR A 39 -0.67 3.23 11.69
CA TYR A 39 -1.13 1.85 11.79
C TYR A 39 -0.60 1.04 10.62
N GLU A 40 -0.12 -0.17 10.92
CA GLU A 40 0.43 -1.10 9.94
C GLU A 40 -0.36 -2.40 9.98
N GLU A 41 -0.75 -2.89 8.82
CA GLU A 41 -1.34 -4.22 8.66
C GLU A 41 -0.73 -4.89 7.42
N GLU A 42 -0.57 -6.21 7.48
CA GLU A 42 -0.21 -7.00 6.30
C GLU A 42 -1.43 -7.82 5.87
N SER A 43 -1.71 -7.82 4.57
CA SER A 43 -2.88 -8.50 4.00
C SER A 43 -2.58 -9.06 2.62
N TRP A 44 -3.14 -10.22 2.33
CA TRP A 44 -3.03 -10.85 1.02
C TRP A 44 -4.09 -10.30 0.07
N ILE A 45 -3.68 -10.01 -1.16
CA ILE A 45 -4.56 -9.62 -2.27
C ILE A 45 -4.27 -10.54 -3.45
N SER A 46 -5.30 -10.95 -4.21
CA SER A 46 -5.06 -11.64 -5.48
C SER A 46 -4.45 -10.68 -6.50
N ARG A 47 -3.65 -11.21 -7.42
CA ARG A 47 -3.04 -10.40 -8.49
C ARG A 47 -4.11 -9.71 -9.34
N ASP A 48 -5.17 -10.43 -9.71
CA ASP A 48 -6.27 -9.89 -10.51
C ASP A 48 -6.95 -8.69 -9.84
N LEU A 49 -7.15 -8.76 -8.51
CA LEU A 49 -7.73 -7.66 -7.76
C LEU A 49 -6.77 -6.48 -7.66
N PHE A 50 -5.49 -6.74 -7.42
CA PHE A 50 -4.46 -5.69 -7.44
C PHE A 50 -4.43 -4.95 -8.78
N GLU A 51 -4.40 -5.68 -9.90
CA GLU A 51 -4.41 -5.10 -11.25
C GLU A 51 -5.69 -4.33 -11.54
N ALA A 52 -6.84 -4.83 -11.08
CA ALA A 52 -8.10 -4.10 -11.17
C ALA A 52 -8.06 -2.80 -10.35
N CYS A 53 -7.49 -2.82 -9.14
CA CYS A 53 -7.32 -1.63 -8.32
C CYS A 53 -6.38 -0.60 -8.95
N MET A 54 -5.29 -1.05 -9.59
CA MET A 54 -4.38 -0.18 -10.35
C MET A 54 -5.10 0.44 -11.56
N ARG A 55 -5.80 -0.37 -12.36
CA ARG A 55 -6.52 0.06 -13.56
C ARG A 55 -7.64 1.07 -13.27
N THR A 56 -8.32 0.92 -12.13
CA THR A 56 -9.41 1.81 -11.72
C THR A 56 -8.94 3.06 -10.98
N GLY A 57 -7.64 3.17 -10.69
CA GLY A 57 -7.09 4.25 -9.87
C GLY A 57 -7.46 4.16 -8.38
N TYR A 58 -7.89 2.99 -7.92
CA TYR A 58 -8.04 2.71 -6.49
C TYR A 58 -6.65 2.61 -5.81
N LEU A 59 -5.69 2.00 -6.51
CA LEU A 59 -4.27 2.09 -6.21
C LEU A 59 -3.60 2.97 -7.27
N SER A 60 -2.67 3.80 -6.86
CA SER A 60 -1.88 4.64 -7.78
C SER A 60 -0.42 4.67 -7.31
N PRO A 61 0.56 4.59 -8.22
CA PRO A 61 1.97 4.71 -7.85
C PRO A 61 2.20 5.97 -7.01
N ALA A 62 3.00 5.82 -5.96
CA ALA A 62 3.34 6.90 -5.05
C ALA A 62 4.85 6.86 -4.78
N GLU A 63 5.40 8.03 -4.49
CA GLU A 63 6.71 8.11 -3.86
C GLU A 63 6.65 7.50 -2.46
N ARG A 64 7.82 7.19 -1.89
CA ARG A 64 7.91 6.70 -0.51
C ARG A 64 7.17 7.67 0.42
N PRO A 65 6.15 7.21 1.15
CA PRO A 65 5.32 8.12 1.91
C PRO A 65 6.11 8.71 3.07
N GLU A 66 5.92 10.01 3.34
CA GLU A 66 6.59 10.69 4.46
C GLU A 66 6.25 10.06 5.82
N ILE A 67 5.15 9.31 5.89
CA ILE A 67 4.77 8.50 7.06
C ILE A 67 5.86 7.49 7.44
N GLU A 68 6.69 7.03 6.51
CA GLU A 68 7.86 6.20 6.82
C GLU A 68 8.89 6.93 7.66
N ARG A 69 9.00 8.27 7.55
CA ARG A 69 9.89 9.08 8.39
C ARG A 69 9.40 9.21 9.82
N LEU A 70 8.09 9.06 10.05
CA LEU A 70 7.48 9.11 11.38
C LEU A 70 7.65 7.80 12.17
N ARG A 71 8.13 6.73 11.51
CA ARG A 71 8.47 5.45 12.14
C ARG A 71 9.87 5.44 12.79
N ALA A 72 10.71 6.44 12.49
CA ALA A 72 12.11 6.54 12.92
C ALA A 72 12.26 7.41 14.17
#